data_AF-A0A1M7TE78-F1
#
_entry.id   AF-A0A1M7TE78-F1
#
_cell.length_a   1.000
_cell.length_b   1.000
_cell.length_c   1.000
_cell.angle_alpha   90.00
_cell.angle_beta   90.00
_cell.angle_gamma   90.00
#
_symmetry.space_group_name_H-M   'P 1'
#
loop_
_entity.id
_entity.type
_entity.pdbx_description
1 polymer ?
#
loop_
_entity_poly.entity_id
_entity_poly.type
_entity_poly.pdbx_seq_one_letter_code
_entity_poly.pdbx_strand_id
1 'polypeptide(L)' 'MRFILVNGRTPFGRFTCAKCGEAISNSYLREMTTHLYYCDQSCYSEHCVKAALTLKVAPVGLAPVRNKRSAEGDLTAST' A
#
# COMPACT_ATOMS: atom_id res chain seq x y z
N MET A 1 3.91 -3.48 -3.20
CA MET A 1 4.52 -2.47 -4.10
C MET A 1 5.70 -3.10 -4.82
N ARG A 2 5.95 -2.77 -6.10
CA ARG A 2 7.01 -3.34 -6.94
C ARG A 2 8.02 -2.27 -7.32
N PHE A 3 9.31 -2.60 -7.30
CA PHE A 3 10.39 -1.68 -7.67
C PHE A 3 11.40 -2.36 -8.60
N ILE A 4 12.17 -1.52 -9.30
CA ILE A 4 13.29 -1.92 -10.16
C ILE A 4 14.57 -1.37 -9.53
N LEU A 5 15.55 -2.23 -9.28
CA LEU A 5 16.91 -1.80 -8.97
C LEU A 5 17.63 -1.51 -10.28
N VAL A 6 18.02 -0.24 -10.46
CA VAL A 6 18.87 0.18 -11.56
C VAL A 6 20.31 0.16 -11.05
N ASN A 7 21.20 -0.55 -11.74
CA ASN A 7 22.61 -0.65 -11.37
C ASN A 7 23.49 0.18 -12.32
N GLY A 8 24.41 0.96 -11.77
CA GLY A 8 25.48 1.62 -12.52
C GLY A 8 25.02 2.64 -13.56
N ARG A 9 23.77 3.12 -13.47
CA ARG A 9 23.25 4.20 -14.32
C ARG A 9 22.73 5.31 -13.43
N THR A 10 22.98 6.54 -13.84
CA THR A 10 22.31 7.74 -13.31
C THR A 10 21.10 8.01 -14.21
N PRO A 11 19.91 8.31 -13.65
CA PRO A 11 18.77 8.67 -14.48
C PRO A 11 19.04 10.00 -15.20
N PHE A 12 18.48 10.18 -16.41
CA PHE A 12 18.67 11.41 -17.18
C PHE A 12 17.93 12.58 -16.51
N GLY A 13 18.64 13.37 -15.69
CA GLY A 13 18.11 14.53 -14.97
C GLY A 13 18.57 14.59 -13.50
N ARG A 14 18.10 15.62 -12.78
CA ARG A 14 18.29 15.72 -11.32
C ARG A 14 17.08 15.13 -10.61
N PHE A 15 17.22 13.91 -10.11
CA PHE A 15 16.20 13.26 -9.30
C PHE A 15 16.61 13.26 -7.83
N THR A 16 15.64 13.35 -6.95
CA THR A 16 15.84 13.25 -5.50
C THR A 16 15.12 12.02 -4.94
N CYS A 17 15.65 11.49 -3.84
CA CYS A 17 15.01 10.41 -3.11
C CYS A 17 13.69 10.89 -2.51
N ALA A 18 12.61 10.16 -2.76
CA ALA A 18 11.29 10.46 -2.21
C ALA A 18 11.23 10.37 -0.67
N LYS A 19 12.24 9.73 -0.05
CA LYS A 19 12.29 9.51 1.39
C LYS A 19 13.25 10.46 2.12
N CYS A 20 14.53 10.52 1.74
CA CYS A 20 15.53 11.38 2.40
C CYS A 20 15.73 12.74 1.72
N GLY A 21 15.22 12.94 0.49
CA GLY A 21 15.38 14.18 -0.26
C GLY A 21 16.74 14.38 -0.91
N GLU A 22 17.69 13.47 -0.70
CA GLU A 22 19.03 13.55 -1.30
C GLU A 22 19.02 13.30 -2.80
N ALA A 23 20.04 13.82 -3.50
CA ALA A 23 20.21 13.56 -4.93
C ALA A 23 20.45 12.07 -5.19
N ILE A 24 19.78 11.53 -6.20
CA ILE A 24 19.96 10.15 -6.64
C ILE A 24 21.33 10.01 -7.34
N SER A 25 22.12 9.06 -6.86
CA SER A 25 23.47 8.78 -7.35
C SER A 25 23.50 7.55 -8.27
N ASN A 26 24.69 6.96 -8.46
CA ASN A 26 24.83 5.74 -9.23
C ASN A 26 24.21 4.55 -8.51
N SER A 27 23.24 3.95 -9.20
CA SER A 27 22.39 2.87 -8.70
C SER A 27 21.30 3.35 -7.75
N TYR A 28 20.05 2.99 -8.05
CA TYR A 28 18.89 3.48 -7.34
C TYR A 28 17.70 2.54 -7.52
N LEU A 29 16.72 2.64 -6.63
CA LEU A 29 15.43 1.97 -6.80
C LEU A 29 14.43 2.90 -7.45
N ARG A 30 13.72 2.38 -8.46
CA ARG A 30 12.59 3.06 -9.09
C ARG A 30 11.31 2.27 -8.83
N GLU A 31 10.36 2.89 -8.16
CA GLU A 31 9.05 2.29 -7.97
C GLU A 31 8.26 2.30 -9.29
N MET A 32 7.63 1.17 -9.62
CA MET A 32 6.96 1.03 -10.92
C MET A 32 5.65 1.81 -11.01
N THR A 33 4.92 1.91 -9.90
CA THR A 33 3.58 2.49 -9.82
C THR A 33 3.60 4.01 -9.75
N THR A 34 4.44 4.57 -8.88
CA THR A 34 4.51 6.00 -8.61
C THR A 34 5.63 6.70 -9.38
N HIS A 35 6.53 5.92 -9.99
CA HIS A 35 7.76 6.41 -10.61
C HIS A 35 8.68 7.19 -9.65
N LEU A 36 8.51 7.00 -8.34
CA LEU A 36 9.40 7.57 -7.33
C LEU A 36 10.76 6.89 -7.34
N TYR A 37 11.78 7.66 -6.96
CA TYR A 37 13.17 7.24 -6.89
C TYR A 37 13.60 7.15 -5.44
N TYR A 38 14.42 6.14 -5.13
CA TYR A 38 14.98 5.91 -3.79
C TYR A 38 16.45 5.56 -3.89
N CYS A 39 17.26 5.98 -2.91
CA CYS A 39 18.69 5.66 -2.87
C CYS A 39 18.89 4.15 -2.78
N ASP A 40 18.14 3.49 -1.90
CA ASP A 40 18.28 2.09 -1.58
C ASP A 40 16.97 1.47 -1.09
N GLN A 41 17.06 0.19 -0.72
CA GLN A 41 15.95 -0.58 -0.17
C GLN A 41 15.49 -0.07 1.20
N SER A 42 16.38 0.51 2.01
CA SER A 42 16.01 1.09 3.30
C SER A 42 15.04 2.26 3.12
N CYS A 43 15.43 3.23 2.29
CA CYS A 43 14.61 4.39 1.95
C CYS A 43 13.26 4.00 1.35
N TYR A 44 13.24 2.99 0.48
CA TYR A 44 12.01 2.45 -0.09
C TYR A 44 11.11 1.82 0.99
N SER A 45 11.66 0.96 1.85
CA SER A 45 10.89 0.26 2.88
C SER A 45 10.28 1.22 3.91
N GLU A 46 11.04 2.23 4.37
CA GLU A 46 10.55 3.24 5.30
C GLU A 46 9.44 4.09 4.69
N HIS A 47 9.56 4.42 3.39
CA HIS A 47 8.50 5.11 2.66
C HIS A 47 7.24 4.25 2.56
N CYS A 48 7.36 2.96 2.26
CA CYS A 48 6.23 2.03 2.23
C CYS A 48 5.53 1.91 3.59
N VAL A 49 6.29 1.83 4.69
CA VAL A 49 5.71 1.77 6.05
C VAL A 49 4.92 3.05 6.33
N LYS A 50 5.51 4.22 6.04
CA LYS A 50 4.83 5.50 6.23
C LYS A 50 3.55 5.59 5.39
N ALA A 51 3.60 5.20 4.12
CA ALA A 51 2.43 5.16 3.25
C ALA A 51 1.34 4.21 3.76
N ALA A 52 1.71 3.02 4.25
CA ALA A 52 0.77 2.07 4.83
C ALA A 52 0.10 2.61 6.10
N LEU A 53 0.82 3.37 6.94
CA LEU A 53 0.24 4.03 8.10
C LEU A 53 -0.74 5.14 7.71
N THR A 54 -0.43 5.92 6.69
CA THR A 54 -1.35 6.95 6.16
C THR A 54 -2.63 6.33 5.59
N LEU A 55 -2.54 5.16 4.94
CA LEU A 55 -3.70 4.47 4.36
C LEU A 55 -4.60 3.79 5.40
N LYS A 56 -4.08 3.44 6.58
CA LYS A 56 -4.88 2.86 7.68
C LYS A 56 -5.90 3.83 8.30
N VAL A 57 -6.00 5.07 7.79
CA VAL A 57 -6.94 6.10 8.26
C VAL A 57 -8.25 6.14 7.45
N ALA A 58 -8.44 5.30 6.43
CA ALA A 58 -9.75 5.14 5.83
C ALA A 58 -10.44 3.88 6.37
N PRO A 59 -11.44 3.97 7.27
CA PRO A 59 -12.39 2.89 7.40
C PRO A 59 -13.23 2.92 6.11
N VAL A 60 -12.78 2.18 5.09
CA VAL A 60 -13.72 1.70 4.06
C VAL A 60 -14.70 0.82 4.84
N GLY A 61 -15.91 1.34 5.01
CA GLY A 61 -16.96 0.71 5.77
C GLY A 61 -17.11 -0.75 5.35
N LEU A 62 -16.83 -1.66 6.28
CA LEU A 62 -17.45 -2.97 6.23
C LEU A 62 -18.95 -2.74 6.26
N ALA A 63 -19.60 -2.85 5.11
CA ALA A 63 -21.05 -2.96 5.07
C ALA A 63 -21.46 -4.16 5.96
N PRO A 64 -22.42 -3.99 6.89
CA PRO A 64 -22.85 -5.10 7.72
C PRO A 64 -23.54 -6.15 6.84
N VAL A 65 -23.03 -7.38 6.91
CA VAL A 65 -23.70 -8.57 6.36
C VAL A 65 -25.07 -8.68 7.03
N ARG A 66 -26.13 -8.40 6.27
CA ARG A 66 -27.52 -8.50 6.73
C ARG A 66 -27.89 -9.99 6.83
N ASN A 67 -27.70 -10.57 8.01
CA ASN A 67 -28.14 -11.94 8.28
C ASN A 67 -29.66 -11.95 8.50
N LYS A 68 -30.43 -12.38 7.49
CA LYS A 68 -31.88 -12.62 7.64
C LYS A 68 -32.05 -13.92 8.44
N ARG A 69 -32.29 -13.83 9.75
CA ARG A 69 -32.98 -14.90 10.47
C ARG A 69 -34.47 -14.69 10.29
N SER A 70 -35.11 -15.42 9.39
CA SER A 70 -36.56 -15.61 9.47
C SER A 70 -36.83 -16.52 10.67
N ALA A 71 -37.62 -15.99 11.59
CA ALA A 71 -38.32 -16.75 12.59
C ALA A 71 -39.60 -17.30 11.96
N GLU A 72 -39.74 -18.61 12.00
CA GLU A 72 -40.96 -19.37 11.73
C GLU A 72 -40.78 -20.58 12.65
N GLY A 73 -41.36 -20.60 13.85
CA GLY A 73 -42.79 -20.49 14.12
C GLY A 73 -43.26 -21.88 14.50
N ASP A 74 -42.82 -22.35 15.66
CA ASP A 74 -43.29 -23.60 16.27
C ASP A 74 -44.69 -23.36 16.82
N LEU A 75 -45.70 -24.07 16.32
CA LEU A 75 -46.91 -24.32 17.10
C LEU A 75 -47.49 -25.69 16.73
N THR A 76 -47.22 -26.61 17.65
CA THR A 76 -47.89 -27.89 17.85
C THR A 76 -49.41 -27.72 18.04
N ALA A 77 -50.19 -28.66 17.52
CA ALA A 77 -51.28 -29.33 18.25
C ALA A 77 -51.89 -30.46 17.41
N SER A 78 -51.82 -31.66 17.96
CA SER A 78 -52.62 -32.83 17.63
C SER A 78 -54.07 -32.65 18.07
N THR A 79 -55.02 -33.16 17.27
CA THR A 79 -56.08 -34.14 17.63
C THR A 79 -57.06 -34.25 16.47
#